data_AF-A0A372EXY1-F1
#
_entry.id   AF-A0A372EXY1-F1
#
_cell.length_a   1.000
_cell.length_b   1.000
_cell.length_c   1.000
_cell.angle_alpha   90.00
_cell.angle_beta   90.00
_cell.angle_gamma   90.00
#
_symmetry.space_group_name_H-M   'P 1'
#
loop_
_entity.id
_entity.type
_entity.pdbx_description
1 polymer ?
#
loop_
_entity_poly.entity_id
_entity_poly.type
_entity_poly.pdbx_seq_one_letter_code
_entity_poly.pdbx_strand_id
1 'polypeptide(L)'
;MVAELPEYYYRVRDNGAFVFRVDTENRQRRIDMDQIAVVNIRNGEIKPHGQRELSETDLAEIKRWMEERAQLLAYRDIDDIHRAVDYLNTTTHWAQSKATAEQLEAVTDALLLAMHDLRTVLVRKKAERLTEKD
;
A
#
# COMPACT_ATOMS: atom_id res chain seq x y z
N MET A 1 17.78 7.98 26.00
CA MET A 1 16.83 9.06 25.69
C MET A 1 15.51 8.41 25.33
N VAL A 2 14.44 8.68 26.07
CA VAL A 2 13.09 8.33 25.57
C VAL A 2 12.88 9.30 24.42
N ALA A 3 12.85 8.81 23.18
CA ALA A 3 12.56 9.67 22.04
C ALA A 3 11.19 10.33 22.27
N GLU A 4 11.11 11.65 22.10
CA GLU A 4 9.83 12.35 22.12
C GLU A 4 8.88 11.68 21.13
N LEU A 5 7.66 11.40 21.58
CA LEU A 5 6.66 10.75 20.77
C LEU A 5 6.06 11.77 19.78
N PRO A 6 5.64 11.33 18.58
CA PRO A 6 5.03 12.22 17.61
C PRO A 6 3.67 12.72 18.11
N GLU A 7 3.30 13.96 17.77
CA GLU A 7 2.00 14.56 18.12
C GLU A 7 0.81 13.84 17.47
N TYR A 8 1.05 13.20 16.32
CA TYR A 8 0.04 12.46 15.57
C TYR A 8 0.46 11.01 15.36
N TYR A 9 -0.50 10.11 15.53
CA TYR A 9 -0.34 8.70 15.20
C TYR A 9 -1.41 8.27 14.19
N TYR A 10 -0.95 7.63 13.11
CA TYR A 10 -1.82 7.17 12.02
C TYR A 10 -1.88 5.64 12.04
N ARG A 11 -3.01 5.10 12.51
CA ARG A 11 -3.25 3.66 12.45
C ARG A 11 -3.79 3.30 11.07
N VAL A 12 -2.88 2.83 10.21
CA VAL A 12 -3.16 2.44 8.83
C VAL A 12 -4.19 1.31 8.76
N ARG A 13 -5.04 1.38 7.73
CA ARG A 13 -5.98 0.36 7.25
C ARG A 13 -5.94 0.34 5.72
N ASP A 14 -6.65 -0.60 5.10
CA ASP A 14 -6.61 -0.84 3.64
C ASP A 14 -6.74 0.44 2.79
N ASN A 15 -7.68 1.32 3.14
CA ASN A 15 -7.99 2.52 2.35
C ASN A 15 -7.63 3.85 3.04
N GLY A 16 -6.88 3.83 4.13
CA GLY A 16 -6.49 5.07 4.82
C GLY A 16 -6.03 4.83 6.24
N ALA A 17 -6.49 5.63 7.20
CA ALA A 17 -6.09 5.49 8.60
C ALA A 17 -7.14 6.04 9.56
N PHE A 18 -7.04 5.58 10.81
CA PHE A 18 -7.53 6.34 11.95
C PHE A 18 -6.43 7.30 12.40
N VAL A 19 -6.79 8.56 12.63
CA VAL A 19 -5.87 9.61 13.06
C VAL A 19 -6.07 9.86 14.55
N PHE A 20 -5.00 9.76 15.32
CA PHE A 20 -4.98 10.03 16.74
C PHE A 20 -4.06 11.21 17.04
N ARG A 21 -4.50 12.11 17.91
CA ARG A 21 -3.60 13.03 18.59
C ARG A 21 -3.01 12.31 19.81
N VAL A 22 -1.71 12.40 19.97
CA VAL A 22 -0.97 11.73 21.05
C VAL A 22 -0.68 12.77 22.14
N ASP A 23 -1.14 12.49 23.36
CA ASP A 23 -0.82 13.28 24.54
C ASP A 23 0.08 12.46 25.47
N THR A 24 1.22 13.04 25.84
CA THR A 24 2.22 12.41 26.72
C THR A 24 2.44 13.19 28.02
N GLU A 25 1.77 14.32 28.19
CA GLU A 25 1.98 15.25 29.31
C GLU A 25 1.03 15.02 30.50
N ASN A 26 0.31 13.89 30.52
CA ASN A 26 -0.50 13.58 31.70
C ASN A 26 0.39 13.29 32.93
N ARG A 27 -0.10 13.64 34.13
CA ARG A 27 0.63 13.48 35.40
C ARG A 27 1.07 12.03 35.70
N GLN A 28 0.57 11.05 34.96
CA GLN A 28 0.83 9.63 35.13
C GLN A 28 1.88 9.07 34.14
N ARG A 29 2.45 9.89 33.24
CA ARG A 29 3.35 9.47 32.15
C ARG A 29 2.73 8.38 31.25
N ARG A 30 1.41 8.38 31.09
CA ARG A 30 0.70 7.45 30.21
C ARG A 30 0.54 8.09 28.83
N ILE A 31 0.72 7.31 27.78
CA ILE A 31 0.41 7.74 26.42
C ILE A 31 -1.12 7.69 26.25
N ASP A 32 -1.75 8.83 26.04
CA ASP A 32 -3.15 8.90 25.66
C ASP A 32 -3.25 9.15 24.15
N MET A 33 -4.12 8.39 23.48
CA MET A 33 -4.36 8.53 22.04
C MET A 33 -5.83 8.88 21.83
N ASP A 34 -6.06 10.10 21.41
CA ASP A 34 -7.39 10.64 21.18
C ASP A 34 -7.70 10.61 19.69
N GLN A 35 -8.69 9.84 19.28
CA GLN A 35 -9.06 9.74 17.87
C GLN A 35 -9.73 11.03 17.41
N ILE A 36 -9.11 11.71 16.45
CA ILE A 36 -9.60 12.99 15.94
C ILE A 36 -10.26 12.85 14.57
N ALA A 37 -9.85 11.87 13.76
CA ALA A 37 -10.37 11.71 12.40
C ALA A 37 -10.25 10.28 11.87
N VAL A 38 -10.94 10.05 10.75
CA VAL A 38 -10.80 8.90 9.87
C VAL A 38 -10.51 9.43 8.48
N VAL A 39 -9.46 8.93 7.84
CA VAL A 39 -9.05 9.37 6.50
C VAL A 39 -9.22 8.26 5.47
N ASN A 40 -9.45 8.66 4.23
CA ASN A 40 -9.51 7.80 3.07
C ASN A 40 -8.56 8.31 1.99
N ILE A 41 -7.53 7.52 1.69
CA ILE A 41 -6.47 7.87 0.74
C ILE A 41 -6.96 7.80 -0.72
N ARG A 42 -7.96 6.95 -1.01
CA ARG A 42 -8.45 6.77 -2.39
C ARG A 42 -9.21 7.99 -2.92
N ASN A 43 -10.00 8.63 -2.08
CA ASN A 43 -10.85 9.76 -2.45
C ASN A 43 -10.45 11.09 -1.77
N GLY A 44 -9.42 11.09 -0.92
CA GLY A 44 -8.95 12.29 -0.22
C GLY A 44 -9.81 12.71 0.97
N GLU A 45 -10.80 11.91 1.37
CA GLU A 45 -11.77 12.30 2.39
C GLU A 45 -11.18 12.28 3.80
N ILE A 46 -11.43 13.35 4.57
CA ILE A 46 -11.07 13.48 5.98
C ILE A 46 -12.37 13.64 6.77
N LYS A 47 -12.73 12.65 7.59
CA LYS A 47 -13.92 12.70 8.45
C LYS A 47 -13.50 12.94 9.90
N PRO A 48 -13.89 14.06 10.53
CA PRO A 48 -13.72 14.23 11.97
C PRO A 48 -14.41 13.09 12.74
N HIS A 49 -13.83 12.71 13.88
CA HIS A 49 -14.39 11.69 14.75
C HIS A 49 -15.36 12.31 15.77
N GLY A 50 -16.59 11.79 15.84
CA GLY A 50 -17.62 12.31 16.73
C GLY A 50 -18.09 13.71 16.33
N GLN A 51 -18.23 14.61 17.31
CA GLN A 51 -18.63 16.01 17.09
C GLN A 51 -17.42 16.97 17.07
N ARG A 52 -16.22 16.46 16.77
CA ARG A 52 -15.00 17.30 16.76
C ARG A 52 -14.93 18.17 15.52
N GLU A 53 -14.40 19.36 15.72
CA GLU A 53 -13.85 20.20 14.65
C GLU A 53 -12.33 20.00 14.62
N LEU A 54 -11.79 19.82 13.41
CA LEU A 54 -10.35 19.72 13.19
C LEU A 54 -9.78 21.13 13.07
N SER A 55 -8.68 21.40 13.79
CA SER A 55 -7.94 22.65 13.64
C SER A 55 -7.24 22.73 12.28
N GLU A 56 -6.80 23.93 11.90
CA GLU A 56 -5.98 24.10 10.68
C GLU A 56 -4.70 23.27 10.73
N THR A 57 -4.08 23.15 11.91
CA THR A 57 -2.90 22.30 12.13
C THR A 57 -3.24 20.82 11.93
N ASP A 58 -4.35 20.32 12.48
CA ASP A 58 -4.78 18.94 12.26
C ASP A 58 -4.95 18.64 10.77
N LEU A 59 -5.63 19.55 10.06
CA LEU A 59 -5.88 19.40 8.63
C LEU A 59 -4.58 19.41 7.82
N ALA A 60 -3.63 20.29 8.15
CA ALA A 60 -2.34 20.36 7.47
C ALA A 60 -1.52 19.08 7.68
N GLU A 61 -1.45 18.59 8.92
CA GLU A 61 -0.73 17.36 9.28
C GLU A 61 -1.34 16.13 8.60
N ILE A 62 -2.66 16.02 8.62
CA ILE A 62 -3.37 14.93 7.96
C ILE A 62 -3.11 14.95 6.46
N LYS A 63 -3.20 16.12 5.81
CA LYS A 63 -2.96 16.24 4.36
C LYS A 63 -1.53 15.86 4.00
N ARG A 64 -0.54 16.31 4.79
CA ARG A 64 0.87 15.94 4.58
C ARG A 64 1.07 14.44 4.68
N TRP A 65 0.53 13.81 5.73
CA TRP A 65 0.59 12.37 5.89
C TRP A 65 -0.08 11.63 4.73
N MET A 66 -1.22 12.12 4.25
CA MET A 66 -1.93 11.50 3.12
C MET A 66 -1.11 11.54 1.82
N GLU A 67 -0.43 12.66 1.55
CA GLU A 67 0.47 12.81 0.39
C GLU A 67 1.66 11.85 0.48
N GLU A 68 2.37 11.84 1.61
CA GLU A 68 3.48 10.92 1.85
C GLU A 68 3.04 9.45 1.73
N ARG A 69 1.84 9.15 2.24
CA ARG A 69 1.28 7.80 2.16
C ARG A 69 0.95 7.41 0.72
N ALA A 70 0.39 8.31 -0.08
CA ALA A 70 0.08 8.05 -1.48
C ALA A 70 1.36 7.76 -2.28
N GLN A 71 2.42 8.54 -2.07
CA GLN A 71 3.73 8.32 -2.70
C GLN A 71 4.34 6.97 -2.30
N LEU A 72 4.28 6.63 -1.01
CA LEU A 72 4.76 5.34 -0.53
C LEU A 72 3.97 4.16 -1.12
N LEU A 73 2.65 4.28 -1.25
CA LEU A 73 1.82 3.25 -1.87
C LEU A 73 2.18 3.10 -3.34
N ALA A 74 2.31 4.19 -4.10
CA ALA A 74 2.72 4.13 -5.50
C ALA A 74 4.10 3.48 -5.70
N TYR A 75 5.05 3.76 -4.79
CA TYR A 75 6.35 3.08 -4.79
C TYR A 75 6.23 1.58 -4.52
N ARG A 76 5.38 1.17 -3.58
CA ARG A 76 5.16 -0.25 -3.27
C ARG A 76 4.44 -0.97 -4.40
N ASP A 77 3.49 -0.32 -5.06
CA ASP A 77 2.77 -0.90 -6.20
C ASP A 77 3.75 -1.31 -7.30
N ILE A 78 4.72 -0.47 -7.66
CA ILE A 78 5.73 -0.83 -8.67
C ILE A 78 6.74 -1.87 -8.16
N ASP A 79 7.11 -1.82 -6.89
CA ASP A 79 7.98 -2.81 -6.26
C ASP A 79 7.34 -4.22 -6.26
N ASP A 80 6.04 -4.32 -5.98
CA ASP A 80 5.30 -5.58 -6.03
C ASP A 80 5.25 -6.17 -7.45
N ILE A 81 5.22 -5.33 -8.48
CA ILE A 81 5.35 -5.79 -9.88
C ILE A 81 6.75 -6.34 -10.17
N HIS A 82 7.81 -5.72 -9.65
CA HIS A 82 9.16 -6.28 -9.76
C HIS A 82 9.28 -7.62 -9.02
N ARG A 83 8.69 -7.73 -7.82
CA ARG A 83 8.62 -9.01 -7.09
C ARG A 83 7.89 -10.08 -7.87
N ALA A 84 6.82 -9.74 -8.60
CA ALA A 84 6.12 -10.70 -9.46
C ALA A 84 7.04 -11.27 -10.55
N VAL A 85 7.91 -10.45 -11.15
CA VAL A 85 8.93 -10.92 -12.10
C VAL A 85 9.90 -11.89 -11.43
N ASP A 86 10.39 -11.56 -10.24
CA ASP A 86 11.28 -12.45 -9.48
C ASP A 86 10.61 -13.78 -9.10
N TYR A 87 9.32 -13.75 -8.72
CA TYR A 87 8.56 -14.95 -8.46
C TYR A 87 8.41 -15.82 -9.71
N LEU A 88 8.17 -15.24 -10.88
CA LEU A 88 8.12 -16.01 -12.14
C LEU A 88 9.48 -16.65 -12.47
N ASN A 89 10.57 -15.91 -12.27
CA ASN A 89 11.93 -16.42 -12.52
C ASN A 89 12.29 -17.57 -11.57
N THR A 90 12.02 -17.41 -10.27
CA THR A 90 12.27 -18.45 -9.26
C THR A 90 11.36 -19.66 -9.44
N THR A 91 10.09 -19.45 -9.83
CA THR A 91 9.16 -20.54 -10.19
C THR A 91 9.66 -21.31 -11.40
N THR A 92 10.19 -20.62 -12.42
CA THR A 92 10.79 -21.27 -13.60
C THR A 92 11.97 -22.15 -13.19
N HIS A 93 12.86 -21.63 -12.34
CA HIS A 93 13.99 -22.41 -11.85
C HIS A 93 13.54 -23.61 -11.01
N TRP A 94 12.55 -23.46 -10.13
CA TRP A 94 11.98 -24.56 -9.36
C TRP A 94 11.38 -25.65 -10.27
N ALA A 95 10.59 -25.27 -11.28
CA ALA A 95 9.99 -26.20 -12.23
C ALA A 95 11.06 -27.01 -12.98
N GLN A 96 12.19 -26.37 -13.32
CA GLN A 96 13.30 -27.01 -14.03
C GLN A 96 14.13 -27.96 -13.14
N SER A 97 14.34 -27.61 -11.88
CA SER A 97 15.38 -28.24 -11.04
C SER A 97 14.87 -29.03 -9.84
N LYS A 98 13.61 -28.86 -9.43
CA LYS A 98 13.09 -29.37 -8.15
C LYS A 98 11.70 -29.99 -8.22
N ALA A 99 10.83 -29.55 -9.13
CA ALA A 99 9.43 -29.97 -9.14
C ALA A 99 9.27 -31.47 -9.46
N THR A 100 8.33 -32.13 -8.77
CA THR A 100 7.90 -33.49 -9.12
C THR A 100 6.85 -33.46 -10.24
N ALA A 101 6.59 -34.62 -10.86
CA ALA A 101 5.56 -34.73 -11.89
C ALA A 101 4.16 -34.35 -11.36
N GLU A 102 3.80 -34.82 -10.16
CA GLU A 102 2.50 -34.50 -9.57
C GLU A 102 2.38 -33.00 -9.22
N GLN A 103 3.47 -32.38 -8.77
CA GLN A 103 3.49 -30.95 -8.50
C GLN A 103 3.32 -30.12 -9.78
N LEU A 104 3.96 -30.52 -10.87
CA LEU A 104 3.81 -29.85 -12.17
C LEU A 104 2.38 -30.00 -12.70
N GLU A 105 1.82 -31.21 -12.70
CA GLU A 105 0.44 -31.46 -13.10
C GLU A 105 -0.56 -30.57 -12.34
N ALA A 106 -0.33 -30.37 -11.03
CA ALA A 106 -1.21 -29.56 -10.20
C ALA A 106 -1.20 -28.04 -10.52
N VAL A 107 -0.15 -27.51 -11.14
CA VAL A 107 0.02 -26.04 -11.31
C VAL A 107 0.20 -25.56 -12.75
N THR A 108 0.55 -26.45 -13.69
CA THR A 108 0.93 -26.07 -15.07
C THR A 108 -0.15 -25.25 -15.77
N ASP A 109 -1.39 -25.73 -15.84
CA ASP A 109 -2.45 -25.05 -16.57
C ASP A 109 -2.79 -23.67 -15.97
N ALA A 110 -2.84 -23.59 -14.64
CA ALA A 110 -3.09 -22.34 -13.93
C ALA A 110 -1.98 -21.30 -14.21
N LEU A 111 -0.71 -21.73 -14.17
CA LEU A 111 0.43 -20.86 -14.49
C LEU A 111 0.40 -20.42 -15.96
N LEU A 112 0.15 -21.33 -16.90
CA LEU A 112 0.11 -21.02 -18.32
C LEU A 112 -0.99 -20.01 -18.66
N LEU A 113 -2.19 -20.18 -18.10
CA LEU A 113 -3.31 -19.25 -18.31
C LEU A 113 -3.02 -17.87 -17.72
N ALA A 114 -2.50 -17.80 -16.50
CA ALA A 114 -2.15 -16.53 -15.86
C ALA A 114 -1.07 -15.76 -16.64
N MET A 115 -0.02 -16.47 -17.10
CA MET A 115 1.03 -15.87 -17.93
C MET A 115 0.51 -15.40 -19.28
N HIS A 116 -0.38 -16.17 -19.91
CA HIS A 116 -0.97 -15.83 -21.20
C HIS A 116 -1.83 -14.56 -21.13
N ASP A 117 -2.70 -14.45 -20.12
CA ASP A 117 -3.54 -13.28 -19.92
C ASP A 117 -2.69 -12.02 -19.68
N LEU A 118 -1.74 -12.10 -18.73
CA LEU A 118 -0.83 -10.99 -18.44
C LEU A 118 -0.05 -10.57 -19.69
N ARG A 119 0.50 -11.52 -20.45
CA ARG A 119 1.22 -11.25 -21.70
C ARG A 119 0.34 -10.51 -22.70
N THR A 120 -0.92 -10.94 -22.87
CA THR A 120 -1.86 -10.32 -23.83
C THR A 120 -2.10 -8.85 -23.48
N VAL A 121 -2.34 -8.54 -22.20
CA VAL A 121 -2.52 -7.16 -21.74
C VAL A 121 -1.26 -6.32 -21.95
N LEU A 122 -0.08 -6.83 -21.60
CA LEU A 122 1.20 -6.11 -21.73
C LEU A 122 1.56 -5.84 -23.19
N VAL A 123 1.37 -6.81 -24.08
CA VAL A 123 1.62 -6.64 -25.52
C VAL A 123 0.69 -5.57 -26.11
N ARG A 124 -0.60 -5.61 -25.78
CA ARG A 124 -1.56 -4.57 -26.21
C ARG A 124 -1.14 -3.19 -25.73
N LYS A 125 -0.83 -3.04 -24.43
CA LYS A 125 -0.39 -1.76 -23.85
C LYS A 125 0.94 -1.26 -24.43
N LYS A 126 1.84 -2.15 -24.83
CA LYS A 126 3.08 -1.78 -25.50
C LYS A 126 2.82 -1.24 -26.91
N ALA A 127 1.89 -1.85 -27.65
CA ALA A 127 1.50 -1.39 -28.99
C ALA A 127 0.83 -0.01 -28.95
N GLU A 128 -0.12 0.21 -28.03
CA GLU A 128 -0.80 1.52 -27.83
C GLU A 128 0.22 2.67 -27.65
N ARG A 129 1.27 2.47 -26.84
CA ARG A 129 2.31 3.48 -26.59
C ARG A 129 3.22 3.78 -27.79
N LEU A 130 3.30 2.86 -28.76
CA LEU A 130 4.07 3.10 -29.99
C LEU A 130 3.24 3.98 -30.94
N THR A 131 1.94 3.71 -31.05
CA THR A 131 1.03 4.51 -31.90
C THR A 131 0.75 5.92 -31.36
N GLU A 132 0.88 6.15 -30.05
CA GLU A 132 0.74 7.50 -29.45
C GLU A 132 1.96 8.40 -29.67
N LYS A 133 3.10 7.84 -30.09
CA LYS A 133 4.36 8.58 -30.30
C LYS A 133 4.58 9.02 -31.76
N ASP A 134 3.79 8.48 -32.68
CA ASP A 134 3.77 8.82 -34.12
C ASP A 134 2.68 9.88 -34.40
#